data_AF-E2CLZ2-F1
#
_entry.id   AF-E2CLZ2-F1
#
_cell.length_a   1.000
_cell.length_b   1.000
_cell.length_c   1.000
_cell.angle_alpha   90.00
_cell.angle_beta   90.00
_cell.angle_gamma   90.00
#
_symmetry.space_group_name_H-M   'P 1'
#
loop_
_entity.id
_entity.type
_entity.pdbx_description
1 polymer ?
#
loop_
_entity_poly.entity_id
_entity_poly.type
_entity_poly.pdbx_seq_one_letter_code
_entity_poly.pdbx_strand_id
1 'polypeptide(L)'
;MFRADHVKDDDSVVRKARAIIGALDTPFGRDGLPVSLGVSIGIASYPNDGKKVSSLLKSADSAMYLAKSGGKNRFAYASDLKQIEAV
;
A
#
# COMPACT_ATOMS: atom_id res chain seq x y z
N MET A 1 7.68 6.66 -16.54
CA MET A 1 6.93 5.47 -17.03
C MET A 1 7.05 4.38 -15.98
N PHE A 2 6.02 4.15 -15.16
CA PHE A 2 6.03 3.07 -14.17
C PHE A 2 5.88 1.73 -14.92
N ARG A 3 6.95 0.96 -15.04
CA ARG A 3 6.85 -0.44 -15.46
C ARG A 3 6.58 -1.29 -14.23
N ALA A 4 5.52 -2.07 -14.28
CA ALA A 4 5.28 -3.13 -13.31
C ALA A 4 6.23 -4.29 -13.64
N ASP A 5 7.51 -4.12 -13.33
CA ASP A 5 8.47 -5.23 -13.38
C ASP A 5 7.98 -6.33 -12.43
N HIS A 6 8.18 -7.59 -12.81
CA HIS A 6 7.84 -8.75 -11.98
C HIS A 6 8.49 -8.61 -10.59
N VAL A 7 7.66 -8.45 -9.58
CA VAL A 7 8.05 -8.43 -8.17
C VAL A 7 8.22 -9.88 -7.73
N LYS A 8 9.45 -10.28 -7.38
CA LYS A 8 9.80 -11.69 -7.08
C LYS A 8 10.00 -11.98 -5.58
N ASP A 9 10.16 -10.93 -4.78
CA ASP A 9 10.50 -11.01 -3.36
C ASP A 9 9.88 -9.85 -2.58
N ASP A 10 9.73 -10.04 -1.27
CA ASP A 10 9.06 -9.09 -0.38
C ASP A 10 9.81 -7.74 -0.32
N ASP A 11 11.14 -7.77 -0.36
CA ASP A 11 11.97 -6.56 -0.37
C ASP A 11 11.66 -5.66 -1.57
N SER A 12 11.39 -6.26 -2.73
CA SER A 12 11.01 -5.52 -3.95
C SER A 12 9.62 -4.88 -3.84
N VAL A 13 8.68 -5.51 -3.12
CA VAL A 13 7.36 -4.93 -2.80
C VAL A 13 7.55 -3.72 -1.90
N VAL A 14 8.27 -3.89 -0.79
CA VAL A 14 8.52 -2.84 0.21
C VAL A 14 9.20 -1.65 -0.45
N ARG A 15 10.22 -1.89 -1.29
CA ARG A 15 10.93 -0.82 -2.01
C ARG A 15 10.00 -0.03 -2.93
N LYS A 16 9.12 -0.71 -3.68
CA LYS A 16 8.14 -0.05 -4.56
C LYS A 16 7.11 0.75 -3.75
N ALA A 17 6.57 0.18 -2.65
CA ALA A 17 5.63 0.88 -1.78
C ALA A 17 6.24 2.15 -1.17
N ARG A 18 7.48 2.07 -0.67
CA ARG A 18 8.22 3.23 -0.14
C ARG A 18 8.49 4.28 -1.22
N ALA A 19 8.85 3.87 -2.44
CA ALA A 19 9.05 4.78 -3.55
C ALA A 19 7.77 5.56 -3.92
N ILE A 20 6.60 4.88 -3.93
CA ILE A 20 5.31 5.52 -4.16
C ILE A 20 4.98 6.52 -3.05
N ILE A 21 5.17 6.13 -1.78
CA ILE A 21 4.95 7.01 -0.63
C ILE A 21 5.83 8.26 -0.74
N GLY A 22 7.13 8.11 -0.95
CA GLY A 22 8.06 9.25 -1.05
C GLY A 22 7.75 10.18 -2.22
N ALA A 23 7.34 9.62 -3.36
CA ALA A 23 6.95 10.42 -4.52
C ALA A 23 5.69 11.28 -4.26
N LEU A 24 4.76 10.80 -3.43
CA LEU A 24 3.50 11.49 -3.12
C LEU A 24 3.58 12.37 -1.87
N ASP A 25 4.55 12.12 -0.98
CA ASP A 25 4.81 12.94 0.21
C ASP A 25 5.56 14.24 -0.11
N THR A 26 6.08 14.36 -1.33
CA THR A 26 6.70 15.61 -1.81
C THR A 26 5.60 16.67 -2.01
N PRO A 27 5.65 17.82 -1.30
CA PRO A 27 4.66 18.87 -1.49
C PRO A 27 4.68 19.37 -2.94
N PHE A 28 3.51 19.52 -3.54
CA PHE A 28 3.39 20.16 -4.85
C PHE A 28 2.69 21.51 -4.70
N GLY A 29 3.17 22.49 -5.46
CA GLY A 29 2.63 23.83 -5.46
C GLY A 29 1.42 23.93 -6.39
N ARG A 30 0.32 24.46 -5.87
CA ARG A 30 -0.74 25.08 -6.68
C ARG A 30 -0.84 26.52 -6.24
N ASP A 31 -0.62 27.45 -7.16
CA ASP A 31 -0.79 28.90 -6.94
C ASP A 31 0.01 29.44 -5.73
N GLY A 32 1.22 28.91 -5.50
CA GLY A 32 2.10 29.34 -4.40
C GLY A 32 1.76 28.74 -3.03
N LEU A 33 0.71 27.92 -2.92
CA LEU A 33 0.36 27.22 -1.68
C LEU A 33 0.92 25.78 -1.72
N PRO A 34 1.77 25.38 -0.75
CA PRO A 34 2.25 24.01 -0.66
C PRO A 34 1.10 23.09 -0.23
N VAL A 35 0.79 22.09 -1.05
CA VAL A 35 -0.17 21.03 -0.70
C VAL A 35 0.62 19.76 -0.36
N SER A 36 0.49 19.30 0.88
CA SER A 36 1.01 17.99 1.30
C SER A 36 -0.06 16.93 1.10
N LEU A 37 0.23 15.93 0.28
CA LEU A 37 -0.55 14.71 0.22
C LEU A 37 0.08 13.65 1.09
N GLY A 38 -0.77 12.76 1.62
CA GLY A 38 -0.29 11.52 2.20
C GLY A 38 -1.02 10.35 1.58
N VAL A 39 -0.33 9.22 1.47
CA VAL A 39 -0.86 8.00 0.84
C VAL A 39 -0.84 6.84 1.83
N SER A 40 -1.86 6.00 1.75
CA SER A 40 -1.93 4.72 2.45
C SER A 40 -2.04 3.62 1.40
N ILE A 41 -1.22 2.58 1.49
CA ILE A 41 -1.14 1.51 0.49
C ILE A 41 -1.51 0.18 1.14
N GLY A 42 -2.40 -0.58 0.52
CA GLY A 42 -2.70 -1.96 0.91
C GLY A 42 -2.06 -2.95 -0.04
N ILE A 43 -1.41 -3.98 0.52
CA ILE A 43 -0.67 -5.00 -0.24
C ILE A 43 -1.34 -6.36 -0.02
N ALA A 44 -1.64 -7.08 -1.11
CA ALA A 44 -2.14 -8.44 -1.09
C ALA A 44 -1.35 -9.33 -2.04
N SER A 45 -1.04 -10.55 -1.61
CA SER A 45 -0.21 -11.50 -2.35
C SER A 45 -0.99 -12.74 -2.76
N TYR A 46 -0.95 -13.08 -4.05
CA TYR A 46 -1.41 -14.38 -4.53
C TYR A 46 -0.39 -15.47 -4.15
N PRO A 47 -0.83 -16.68 -3.74
CA PRO A 47 -2.22 -17.09 -3.48
C PRO A 47 -2.69 -16.84 -2.05
N ASN A 48 -1.80 -16.36 -1.16
CA ASN A 48 -2.00 -16.31 0.29
C ASN A 48 -3.17 -15.42 0.73
N ASP A 49 -3.42 -14.33 0.02
CA ASP A 49 -4.46 -13.34 0.32
C ASP A 49 -5.66 -13.43 -0.62
N GLY A 50 -5.71 -14.48 -1.45
CA GLY A 50 -6.83 -14.72 -2.34
C GLY A 50 -6.42 -15.52 -3.57
N LYS A 51 -7.28 -16.44 -3.98
CA LYS A 51 -7.10 -17.25 -5.20
C LYS A 51 -7.87 -16.69 -6.41
N LYS A 52 -8.66 -15.64 -6.21
CA LYS A 52 -9.43 -14.93 -7.24
C LYS A 52 -9.09 -13.45 -7.20
N VAL A 53 -9.21 -12.78 -8.34
CA VAL A 53 -8.99 -11.32 -8.46
C VAL A 53 -9.83 -10.55 -7.45
N SER A 54 -11.13 -10.88 -7.35
CA SER A 54 -12.04 -10.22 -6.40
C SER A 54 -11.61 -10.38 -4.93
N SER A 55 -11.11 -11.56 -4.54
CA SER A 55 -10.59 -11.77 -3.19
C SER A 55 -9.32 -10.96 -2.92
N LEU A 56 -8.39 -10.92 -3.88
CA LEU A 56 -7.14 -10.15 -3.73
C LEU A 56 -7.41 -8.65 -3.62
N LEU A 57 -8.31 -8.11 -4.44
CA LEU A 57 -8.71 -6.70 -4.37
C LEU A 57 -9.36 -6.36 -3.03
N LYS A 58 -10.25 -7.23 -2.53
CA LYS A 58 -10.87 -7.04 -1.21
C LYS A 58 -9.83 -7.04 -0.09
N SER A 59 -8.89 -7.99 -0.11
CA SER A 59 -7.82 -8.06 0.88
C SER A 59 -6.88 -6.85 0.82
N ALA A 60 -6.51 -6.39 -0.38
CA ALA A 60 -5.70 -5.19 -0.56
C ALA A 60 -6.43 -3.94 -0.05
N ASP A 61 -7.74 -3.81 -0.33
CA ASP A 61 -8.54 -2.68 0.16
C ASP A 61 -8.64 -2.66 1.69
N SER A 62 -8.89 -3.81 2.32
CA SER A 62 -8.87 -3.92 3.78
C SER A 62 -7.51 -3.56 4.38
N ALA A 63 -6.42 -4.02 3.77
CA ALA A 63 -5.06 -3.67 4.21
C ALA A 63 -4.78 -2.16 4.04
N MET A 64 -5.28 -1.54 2.97
CA MET A 64 -5.19 -0.09 2.78
C MET A 64 -5.93 0.66 3.88
N TYR A 65 -7.12 0.19 4.29
CA TYR A 65 -7.83 0.77 5.42
C TYR A 65 -7.07 0.65 6.74
N LEU A 66 -6.42 -0.49 7.01
CA LEU A 66 -5.53 -0.66 8.16
C LEU A 66 -4.36 0.33 8.10
N ALA A 67 -3.72 0.45 6.93
CA ALA A 67 -2.67 1.45 6.73
C ALA A 67 -3.19 2.87 6.96
N LYS A 68 -4.42 3.17 6.57
CA LYS A 68 -5.04 4.50 6.73
C LYS A 68 -5.38 4.81 8.19
N SER A 69 -5.89 3.83 8.94
CA SER A 69 -6.23 4.01 10.36
C SER A 69 -4.99 4.18 11.24
N GLY A 70 -3.86 3.56 10.88
CA GLY A 70 -2.57 3.75 11.54
C GLY A 70 -1.89 5.10 11.28
N GLY A 71 -2.45 5.95 10.41
CA GLY A 71 -1.89 7.25 10.01
C GLY A 71 -1.45 7.29 8.54
N LYS A 72 -1.13 8.48 8.01
CA LYS A 72 -0.71 8.65 6.61
C LYS A 72 0.72 8.13 6.36
N ASN A 73 1.08 8.00 5.08
CA ASN A 73 2.42 7.68 4.57
C ASN A 73 2.96 6.32 5.01
N ARG A 74 2.11 5.29 4.88
CA ARG A 74 2.47 3.91 5.20
C ARG A 74 1.80 2.90 4.29
N PHE A 75 2.28 1.67 4.37
CA PHE A 75 1.63 0.51 3.78
C PHE A 75 1.29 -0.50 4.87
N ALA A 76 0.37 -1.41 4.58
CA ALA A 76 0.11 -2.60 5.38
C ALA A 76 -0.14 -3.79 4.45
N TYR A 77 0.19 -4.98 4.94
CA TYR A 77 -0.11 -6.22 4.25
C TYR A 77 -1.45 -6.79 4.69
N ALA A 78 -2.13 -7.49 3.79
CA ALA A 78 -3.34 -8.23 4.12
C ALA A 78 -3.08 -9.35 5.15
N SER A 79 -1.83 -9.84 5.25
CA SER A 79 -1.41 -10.75 6.31
C SER A 79 -1.48 -10.15 7.71
N ASP A 80 -1.30 -8.83 7.84
CA ASP A 80 -1.30 -8.14 9.14
C ASP A 80 -2.71 -8.15 9.76
N LEU A 81 -3.76 -8.08 8.93
CA LEU A 81 -5.15 -8.19 9.37
C LEU A 81 -5.46 -9.56 9.99
N LYS A 82 -4.93 -10.63 9.39
CA LYS A 82 -5.12 -12.00 9.87
C LYS A 82 -4.48 -12.24 11.24
N GLN A 83 -3.47 -11.45 11.61
CA GLN A 83 -2.86 -11.50 12.94
C GLN A 83 -3.66 -10.73 14.00
N ILE A 84 -4.42 -9.71 13.60
CA ILE A 84 -5.27 -8.92 14.52
C ILE A 84 -6.55 -9.70 14.88
N GLU A 85 -7.11 -10.47 13.96
CA GLU A 85 -8.29 -11.33 14.22
C GLU A 85 -7.97 -12.60 15.05
N ALA A 86 -6.69 -12.89 15.29
CA ALA A 86 -6.23 -14.06 16.02
C ALA A 86 -5.94 -13.80 17.52
N VAL A 87 -6.38 -12.65 18.05
CA VAL A 87 -6.27 -12.24 19.47
C VAL A 87 -7.67 -12.13 20.08
#